data_AF-A0A561WES8-F1
#
_entry.id   AF-A0A561WES8-F1
#
_cell.length_a   1.000
_cell.length_b   1.000
_cell.length_c   1.000
_cell.angle_alpha   90.00
_cell.angle_beta   90.00
_cell.angle_gamma   90.00
#
_symmetry.space_group_name_H-M   'P 1'
#
loop_
_entity.id
_entity.type
_entity.pdbx_description
1 polymer ?
#
loop_
_entity_poly.entity_id
_entity_poly.type
_entity_poly.pdbx_seq_one_letter_code
_entity_poly.pdbx_strand_id
1 'polypeptide(L)'
;MSGVAGVSEERRPRVGAILTGHLVLAGALLVLVAAYLGRMASAGVGPAEMVTGQYDPKDMVPFGMSGANPFAWLYLAVSLLYLAEVVLGPALALYTAAVLARERDRLPPRAQGLLLAATLTTLALTVLRFTPVLHDMQRWWLD
;
A
#
# COMPACT_ATOMS: atom_id res chain seq x y z
N MET A 1 33.71 -11.25 -35.82
CA MET A 1 33.54 -11.45 -34.37
C MET A 1 32.86 -10.21 -33.80
N SER A 2 31.53 -10.18 -33.83
CA SER A 2 30.71 -9.16 -33.16
C SER A 2 29.71 -9.89 -32.27
N GLY A 3 29.56 -9.41 -31.03
CA GLY A 3 28.59 -9.96 -30.09
C GLY A 3 29.23 -10.44 -28.79
N VAL A 4 29.46 -9.49 -27.86
CA VAL A 4 29.40 -9.69 -26.41
C VAL A 4 29.10 -8.35 -25.68
N ALA A 5 29.33 -7.20 -26.31
CA ALA A 5 29.26 -5.88 -25.65
C ALA A 5 27.84 -5.34 -25.29
N GLY A 6 26.78 -6.15 -25.29
CA GLY A 6 25.40 -5.67 -25.12
C GLY A 6 24.59 -6.29 -23.98
N VAL A 7 25.11 -7.28 -23.25
CA VAL A 7 24.32 -8.06 -22.28
C VAL A 7 24.54 -7.59 -20.82
N SER A 8 25.56 -6.76 -20.57
CA SER A 8 26.00 -6.39 -19.21
C SER A 8 25.80 -4.91 -18.85
N GLU A 9 24.91 -4.16 -19.53
CA GLU A 9 24.23 -3.02 -18.89
C GLU A 9 23.18 -3.56 -17.91
N GLU A 10 23.73 -4.24 -16.92
CA GLU A 10 23.12 -5.17 -16.00
C GLU A 10 22.25 -4.38 -15.03
N ARG A 11 21.03 -4.09 -15.49
CA ARG A 11 19.78 -3.92 -14.71
C ARG A 11 19.97 -3.38 -13.30
N ARG A 12 20.63 -2.21 -13.15
CA ARG A 12 20.75 -1.55 -11.85
C ARG A 12 19.34 -1.45 -11.23
N PRO A 13 19.14 -1.88 -9.98
CA PRO A 13 17.87 -1.73 -9.30
C PRO A 13 17.48 -0.27 -9.35
N ARG A 14 16.36 0.03 -10.02
CA ARG A 14 15.81 1.39 -10.01
C ARG A 14 15.24 1.63 -8.62
N VAL A 15 16.09 2.08 -7.69
CA VAL A 15 15.72 2.39 -6.30
C VAL A 15 14.43 3.20 -6.24
N GLY A 16 14.27 4.18 -7.14
CA GLY A 16 13.04 4.95 -7.28
C GLY A 16 11.80 4.09 -7.54
N ALA A 17 11.87 3.10 -8.44
CA ALA A 17 10.75 2.21 -8.72
C ALA A 17 10.40 1.31 -7.52
N ILE A 18 11.41 0.82 -6.78
CA ILE A 18 11.20 0.02 -5.57
C ILE A 18 10.51 0.85 -4.50
N LEU A 19 11.01 2.07 -4.25
CA LEU A 19 10.41 3.00 -3.30
C LEU A 19 8.98 3.38 -3.70
N THR A 20 8.73 3.66 -4.99
CA THR A 20 7.37 3.90 -5.49
C THR A 20 6.46 2.71 -5.22
N GLY A 21 6.92 1.48 -5.43
CA GLY A 21 6.15 0.28 -5.10
C GLY A 21 5.74 0.23 -3.63
N HIS A 22 6.68 0.47 -2.71
CA HIS A 22 6.40 0.52 -1.28
C HIS A 22 5.40 1.65 -0.92
N LEU A 23 5.56 2.83 -1.52
CA LEU A 23 4.69 3.97 -1.27
C LEU A 23 3.28 3.76 -1.81
N VAL A 24 3.13 3.15 -2.98
CA VAL A 24 1.81 2.83 -3.56
C VAL A 24 1.06 1.84 -2.67
N LEU A 25 1.74 0.79 -2.20
CA LEU A 25 1.15 -0.20 -1.30
C LEU A 25 0.76 0.44 0.04
N ALA A 26 1.67 1.18 0.66
CA ALA A 26 1.39 1.89 1.92
C ALA A 26 0.26 2.93 1.78
N GLY A 27 0.21 3.62 0.64
CA GLY A 27 -0.79 4.64 0.33
C GLY A 27 -2.21 4.08 0.35
N ALA A 28 -2.43 2.86 -0.14
CA ALA A 28 -3.75 2.23 -0.10
C ALA A 28 -4.27 2.05 1.33
N LEU A 29 -3.44 1.55 2.25
CA LEU A 29 -3.81 1.42 3.65
C LEU A 29 -4.07 2.79 4.31
N LEU A 30 -3.23 3.78 4.03
CA LEU A 30 -3.40 5.14 4.56
C LEU A 30 -4.72 5.77 4.09
N VAL A 31 -5.10 5.55 2.83
CA VAL A 31 -6.38 6.01 2.29
C VAL A 31 -7.56 5.36 3.04
N LEU A 32 -7.50 4.05 3.30
CA LEU A 32 -8.54 3.36 4.08
C LEU A 32 -8.64 3.92 5.51
N VAL A 33 -7.50 4.07 6.19
CA VAL A 33 -7.45 4.61 7.56
C VAL A 33 -8.03 6.02 7.59
N ALA A 34 -7.63 6.88 6.65
CA ALA A 34 -8.14 8.23 6.56
C ALA A 34 -9.65 8.26 6.26
N ALA A 35 -10.14 7.40 5.37
CA ALA A 35 -11.56 7.30 5.06
C ALA A 35 -12.36 6.85 6.30
N TYR A 36 -11.89 5.81 6.99
CA TYR A 36 -12.54 5.28 8.19
C TYR A 36 -12.61 6.30 9.33
N LEU A 37 -11.47 6.91 9.67
CA LEU A 37 -11.40 7.94 10.70
C LEU A 37 -12.20 9.20 10.30
N GLY A 38 -12.13 9.61 9.04
CA GLY A 38 -12.89 10.74 8.52
C GLY A 38 -14.40 10.51 8.56
N ARG A 39 -14.85 9.29 8.28
CA ARG A 39 -16.27 8.93 8.39
C ARG A 39 -16.75 8.96 9.83
N MET A 40 -16.00 8.35 10.75
CA MET A 40 -16.31 8.42 12.19
C MET A 40 -16.37 9.86 12.69
N ALA A 41 -15.37 10.68 12.33
CA ALA A 41 -15.32 12.08 12.73
C ALA A 41 -16.49 12.89 12.16
N SER A 42 -16.85 12.68 10.88
CA SER A 42 -17.95 13.42 10.25
C SER A 42 -19.33 13.02 10.75
N ALA A 43 -19.52 11.76 11.15
CA ALA A 43 -20.78 11.25 11.67
C ALA A 43 -20.89 11.32 13.20
N GLY A 44 -19.80 11.59 13.92
CA GLY A 44 -19.78 11.65 15.39
C GLY A 44 -19.96 10.28 16.04
N VAL A 45 -19.49 9.21 15.38
CA VAL A 45 -19.71 7.81 15.78
C VAL A 45 -18.41 7.08 16.09
N GLY A 46 -18.51 6.03 16.87
CA GLY A 46 -17.40 5.14 17.23
C GLY A 46 -17.25 3.93 16.29
N PRO A 47 -16.17 3.14 16.48
CA PRO A 47 -15.88 1.97 15.65
C PRO A 47 -16.99 0.92 15.58
N ALA A 48 -17.71 0.70 16.69
CA ALA A 48 -18.79 -0.29 16.77
C ALA A 48 -20.00 0.08 15.91
N GLU A 49 -20.27 1.38 15.75
CA GLU A 49 -21.37 1.88 14.92
C GLU A 49 -21.02 1.83 13.43
N MET A 50 -19.73 1.97 13.10
CA MET A 50 -19.25 1.91 11.71
C MET A 50 -19.54 0.58 11.03
N VAL A 51 -19.50 -0.54 11.77
CA VAL A 51 -19.73 -1.89 11.22
C VAL A 51 -21.21 -2.30 11.16
N THR A 52 -22.13 -1.37 11.37
CA THR A 52 -23.59 -1.61 11.30
C THR A 52 -24.16 -1.53 9.88
N GLY A 53 -23.36 -1.08 8.91
CA GLY A 53 -23.76 -0.85 7.52
C GLY A 53 -24.43 0.50 7.25
N GLN A 54 -24.78 1.28 8.28
CA GLN A 54 -25.39 2.63 8.11
C GLN A 54 -24.41 3.68 7.57
N TYR A 55 -23.11 3.39 7.58
CA TYR A 55 -22.05 4.33 7.25
C TYR A 55 -21.18 3.82 6.08
N ASP A 56 -21.80 3.26 5.04
CA ASP A 56 -21.10 2.61 3.91
C ASP A 56 -20.00 3.53 3.31
N PRO A 57 -18.75 3.04 3.14
CA PRO A 57 -17.67 3.78 2.48
C PRO A 57 -18.06 4.27 1.08
N LYS A 58 -18.95 3.55 0.39
CA LYS A 58 -19.43 3.86 -0.96
C LYS A 58 -20.39 5.03 -1.01
N ASP A 59 -20.79 5.59 0.13
CA ASP A 59 -21.54 6.85 0.22
C ASP A 59 -20.62 8.07 0.37
N MET A 60 -19.33 7.87 0.60
CA MET A 60 -18.36 8.94 0.78
C MET A 60 -17.82 9.43 -0.56
N VAL A 61 -17.66 10.75 -0.72
CA VAL A 61 -16.85 11.31 -1.81
C VAL A 61 -15.36 11.18 -1.44
N PRO A 62 -14.48 10.69 -2.33
CA PRO A 62 -14.69 10.37 -3.74
C PRO A 62 -15.01 8.88 -4.05
N PHE A 63 -15.31 8.05 -3.07
CA PHE A 63 -15.54 6.60 -3.23
C PHE A 63 -16.95 6.20 -3.72
N GLY A 64 -17.85 7.18 -3.85
CA GLY A 64 -19.21 7.05 -4.39
C GLY A 64 -19.36 6.11 -5.58
N MET A 65 -20.23 5.08 -5.52
CA MET A 65 -20.52 4.21 -6.68
C MET A 65 -21.56 4.78 -7.67
N SER A 66 -21.83 6.09 -7.62
CA SER A 66 -22.73 6.75 -8.56
C SER A 66 -22.11 6.89 -9.95
N GLY A 67 -22.90 6.67 -11.01
CA GLY A 67 -22.47 6.93 -12.39
C GLY A 67 -22.11 8.39 -12.70
N ALA A 68 -22.52 9.32 -11.82
CA ALA A 68 -22.12 10.73 -11.89
C ALA A 68 -20.79 11.04 -11.17
N ASN A 69 -20.23 10.09 -10.41
CA ASN A 69 -18.95 10.25 -9.74
C ASN A 69 -17.78 9.89 -10.69
N PRO A 70 -16.94 10.84 -11.12
CA PRO A 70 -15.81 10.55 -12.00
C PRO A 70 -14.72 9.69 -11.32
N PHE A 71 -14.82 9.49 -10.00
CA PHE A 71 -13.90 8.71 -9.19
C PHE A 71 -14.50 7.38 -8.70
N ALA A 72 -15.63 6.91 -9.25
CA ALA A 72 -16.23 5.63 -8.85
C ALA A 72 -15.24 4.44 -8.95
N TRP A 73 -14.26 4.50 -9.86
CA TRP A 73 -13.19 3.52 -10.00
C TRP A 73 -12.22 3.48 -8.80
N LEU A 74 -12.13 4.56 -8.02
CA LEU A 74 -11.15 4.71 -6.95
C LEU A 74 -11.43 3.74 -5.80
N TYR A 75 -12.70 3.52 -5.46
CA TYR A 75 -13.08 2.51 -4.47
C TYR A 75 -12.54 1.12 -4.86
N LEU A 76 -12.77 0.72 -6.12
CA LEU A 76 -12.27 -0.56 -6.63
C LEU A 76 -10.74 -0.60 -6.67
N ALA A 77 -10.08 0.46 -7.16
CA ALA A 77 -8.63 0.51 -7.24
C ALA A 77 -7.96 0.40 -5.87
N VAL A 78 -8.50 1.12 -4.87
CA VAL A 78 -8.00 1.09 -3.49
C VAL A 78 -8.27 -0.29 -2.86
N SER A 79 -9.44 -0.87 -3.07
CA SER A 79 -9.75 -2.25 -2.62
C SER A 79 -8.80 -3.28 -3.21
N LEU A 80 -8.50 -3.19 -4.51
CA LEU A 80 -7.57 -4.10 -5.17
C LEU A 80 -6.14 -3.94 -4.67
N LEU A 81 -5.66 -2.71 -4.52
CA LEU A 81 -4.34 -2.44 -3.95
C LEU A 81 -4.25 -2.93 -2.51
N TYR A 82 -5.29 -2.68 -1.71
CA TYR A 82 -5.39 -3.17 -0.34
C TYR A 82 -5.34 -4.70 -0.32
N LEU A 83 -6.12 -5.42 -1.12
CA LEU A 83 -6.06 -6.89 -1.14
C LEU A 83 -4.71 -7.40 -1.65
N ALA A 84 -4.17 -6.78 -2.69
CA ALA A 84 -2.90 -7.17 -3.28
C ALA A 84 -1.71 -6.97 -2.33
N GLU A 85 -1.75 -5.98 -1.43
CA GLU A 85 -0.69 -5.73 -0.45
C GLU A 85 -0.38 -6.97 0.41
N VAL A 86 -1.36 -7.81 0.73
CA VAL A 86 -1.15 -9.03 1.53
C VAL A 86 -0.10 -9.96 0.88
N VAL A 87 -0.06 -9.98 -0.45
CA VAL A 87 0.89 -10.82 -1.21
C VAL A 87 2.07 -9.99 -1.71
N LEU A 88 1.79 -8.84 -2.32
CA LEU A 88 2.81 -7.98 -2.93
C LEU A 88 3.69 -7.28 -1.89
N GLY A 89 3.18 -6.95 -0.70
CA GLY A 89 3.93 -6.33 0.38
C GLY A 89 5.10 -7.21 0.84
N PRO A 90 4.85 -8.45 1.29
CA PRO A 90 5.90 -9.41 1.62
C PRO A 90 6.83 -9.72 0.45
N ALA A 91 6.29 -9.91 -0.76
CA ALA A 91 7.12 -10.19 -1.94
C ALA A 91 8.08 -9.04 -2.26
N LEU A 92 7.59 -7.79 -2.20
CA LEU A 92 8.39 -6.60 -2.42
C LEU A 92 9.40 -6.40 -1.29
N ALA A 93 9.03 -6.65 -0.04
CA ALA A 93 9.95 -6.60 1.10
C ALA A 93 11.11 -7.60 0.96
N LEU A 94 10.82 -8.84 0.57
CA LEU A 94 11.84 -9.86 0.29
C LEU A 94 12.75 -9.47 -0.88
N TYR A 95 12.17 -8.96 -1.95
CA TYR A 95 12.93 -8.45 -3.09
C TYR A 95 13.86 -7.30 -2.68
N THR A 96 13.35 -6.32 -1.95
CA THR A 96 14.14 -5.17 -1.46
C THR A 96 15.25 -5.61 -0.51
N ALA A 97 14.98 -6.57 0.38
CA ALA A 97 16.00 -7.16 1.25
C ALA A 97 17.10 -7.87 0.44
N ALA A 98 16.74 -8.61 -0.61
CA ALA A 98 17.70 -9.24 -1.51
C ALA A 98 18.56 -8.21 -2.26
N VAL A 99 17.97 -7.11 -2.72
CA VAL A 99 18.70 -5.98 -3.34
C VAL A 99 19.67 -5.35 -2.34
N LEU A 100 19.21 -5.07 -1.12
CA LEU A 100 20.07 -4.53 -0.06
C LEU A 100 21.23 -5.46 0.27
N ALA A 101 21.01 -6.77 0.34
CA ALA A 101 22.05 -7.75 0.63
C ALA A 101 23.09 -7.86 -0.50
N ARG A 102 22.65 -7.84 -1.77
CA ARG A 102 23.51 -8.05 -2.94
C ARG A 102 24.26 -6.79 -3.38
N GLU A 103 23.64 -5.63 -3.23
CA GLU A 103 24.16 -4.37 -3.79
C GLU A 103 24.53 -3.35 -2.71
N ARG A 104 24.71 -3.79 -1.45
CA ARG A 104 25.05 -2.89 -0.34
C ARG A 104 26.23 -1.97 -0.70
N ASP A 105 27.32 -2.52 -1.23
CA ASP A 105 28.55 -1.74 -1.45
C ASP A 105 28.45 -0.81 -2.67
N ARG A 106 27.39 -0.96 -3.49
CA ARG A 106 27.13 -0.15 -4.69
C ARG A 106 26.10 0.96 -4.46
N LEU A 107 25.30 0.84 -3.40
CA LEU A 107 24.24 1.80 -3.06
C LEU A 107 24.77 2.91 -2.13
N PRO A 108 24.39 4.18 -2.36
CA PRO A 108 24.71 5.24 -1.41
C PRO A 108 23.99 5.00 -0.07
N PRO A 109 24.57 5.37 1.09
CA PRO A 109 23.99 5.11 2.41
C PRO A 109 22.55 5.63 2.58
N ARG A 110 22.23 6.77 1.96
CA ARG A 110 20.87 7.32 1.95
C ARG A 110 19.86 6.40 1.27
N ALA A 111 20.21 5.82 0.11
CA ALA A 111 19.34 4.89 -0.59
C ALA A 111 19.14 3.60 0.21
N GLN A 112 20.19 3.10 0.86
CA GLN A 112 20.08 1.95 1.74
C GLN A 112 19.11 2.22 2.90
N GLY A 113 19.26 3.36 3.58
CA GLY A 113 18.37 3.76 4.67
C GLY A 113 16.92 3.88 4.23
N LEU A 114 16.66 4.50 3.06
CA LEU A 114 15.31 4.62 2.51
C LEU A 114 14.69 3.25 2.18
N LEU A 115 15.45 2.35 1.53
CA LEU A 115 14.97 1.02 1.19
C LEU A 115 14.71 0.18 2.45
N LEU A 116 15.58 0.29 3.46
CA LEU A 116 15.40 -0.40 4.74
C LEU A 116 14.14 0.12 5.45
N ALA A 117 13.99 1.44 5.56
CA ALA A 117 12.80 2.05 6.15
C ALA A 117 11.53 1.63 5.41
N ALA A 118 11.52 1.68 4.08
CA ALA A 118 10.38 1.25 3.27
C ALA A 118 10.04 -0.23 3.47
N THR A 119 11.06 -1.10 3.58
CA THR A 119 10.89 -2.53 3.86
C THR A 119 10.27 -2.75 5.24
N LEU A 120 10.83 -2.13 6.29
CA LEU A 120 10.33 -2.25 7.65
C LEU A 120 8.91 -1.73 7.79
N THR A 121 8.61 -0.58 7.17
CA THR A 121 7.26 -0.01 7.13
C THR A 121 6.30 -0.97 6.44
N THR A 122 6.65 -1.51 5.27
CA THR A 122 5.77 -2.45 4.54
C THR A 122 5.46 -3.70 5.36
N LEU A 123 6.47 -4.25 6.04
CA LEU A 123 6.27 -5.39 6.94
C LEU A 123 5.37 -5.01 8.13
N ALA A 124 5.60 -3.85 8.75
CA ALA A 124 4.77 -3.38 9.86
C ALA A 124 3.31 -3.19 9.43
N LEU A 125 3.05 -2.57 8.27
CA LEU A 125 1.70 -2.39 7.74
C LEU A 125 1.05 -3.74 7.41
N THR A 126 1.81 -4.68 6.85
CA THR A 126 1.33 -6.04 6.58
C THR A 126 0.90 -6.74 7.87
N VAL A 127 1.72 -6.67 8.93
CA VAL A 127 1.40 -7.28 10.23
C VAL A 127 0.22 -6.60 10.90
N LEU A 128 0.14 -5.27 10.83
CA LEU A 128 -0.92 -4.47 11.44
C LEU A 128 -2.32 -4.89 10.94
N ARG A 129 -2.45 -5.32 9.69
CA ARG A 129 -3.73 -5.82 9.13
C ARG A 129 -4.35 -6.97 9.90
N PHE A 130 -3.54 -7.74 10.62
CA PHE A 130 -4.02 -8.87 11.42
C PHE A 130 -4.34 -8.47 12.87
N THR A 131 -4.34 -7.16 13.18
CA THR A 131 -4.75 -6.66 14.49
C THR A 131 -6.26 -6.42 14.55
N PRO A 132 -6.89 -6.55 15.74
CA PRO A 132 -8.32 -6.33 15.90
C PRO A 132 -8.78 -4.94 15.46
N VAL A 133 -7.96 -3.92 15.69
CA VAL A 133 -8.27 -2.53 15.35
C VAL A 133 -8.47 -2.35 13.83
N LEU A 134 -7.65 -3.02 13.02
CA LEU A 134 -7.75 -2.95 11.56
C LEU A 134 -8.79 -3.92 11.00
N HIS A 135 -9.22 -4.91 11.77
CA HIS A 135 -10.26 -5.84 11.37
C HIS A 135 -11.61 -5.13 11.16
N ASP A 136 -12.02 -4.27 12.08
CA ASP A 136 -13.29 -3.52 11.95
C ASP A 136 -13.25 -2.55 10.77
N MET A 137 -12.11 -1.89 10.55
CA MET A 137 -11.88 -1.04 9.38
C MET A 137 -11.96 -1.83 8.08
N GLN A 138 -11.33 -3.00 8.03
CA GLN A 138 -11.37 -3.87 6.86
C GLN A 138 -12.79 -4.36 6.58
N ARG A 139 -13.52 -4.74 7.63
CA ARG A 139 -14.92 -5.15 7.52
C ARG A 139 -15.77 -4.02 6.98
N TRP A 140 -15.68 -2.83 7.57
CA TRP A 140 -16.37 -1.64 7.10
C TRP A 140 -16.05 -1.29 5.65
N TRP A 141 -14.79 -1.45 5.22
CA TRP A 141 -14.38 -1.12 3.86
C TRP A 141 -14.89 -2.12 2.82
N LEU A 142 -15.02 -3.40 3.18
CA LEU A 142 -15.32 -4.48 2.24
C LEU A 142 -16.78 -4.97 2.27
N ASP A 143 -17.57 -4.57 3.26
CA ASP A 143 -19.04 -4.68 3.26
C ASP A 143 -19.63 -3.81 2.15
#